data_AF-A0A4R2P6N8-F1
#
_entry.id   AF-A0A4R2P6N8-F1
#
_cell.length_a   1.000
_cell.length_b   1.000
_cell.length_c   1.000
_cell.angle_alpha   90.00
_cell.angle_beta   90.00
_cell.angle_gamma   90.00
#
_symmetry.space_group_name_H-M   'P 1'
#
loop_
_entity.id
_entity.type
_entity.pdbx_description
1 polymer ?
#
loop_
_entity_poly.entity_id
_entity_poly.type
_entity_poly.pdbx_seq_one_letter_code
_entity_poly.pdbx_strand_id
1 'polypeptide(L)'
;MDEKSLEKINQAKNQFIDKITDNMHTYGVSTTVGRVLGIIYMNRKPMTLDELSEETGMSKTRMSQVVREMLDFNIAEKVFEKGVRKDLYNVERDYYQTFISLFTSNWSKVINKNKMFEKRLYRELKDIQDNDSLDPETEEMVNDLFKETKEWLEYYQWLDRLVEFFESGEIFDHVPKAPK
;
A
#
# COMPACT_ATOMS: atom_id res chain seq x y z
N MET A 1 -29.35 23.65 12.96
CA MET A 1 -28.01 24.09 12.51
C MET A 1 -28.26 25.05 11.36
N ASP A 2 -27.71 26.26 11.39
CA ASP A 2 -27.95 27.21 10.29
C ASP A 2 -27.28 26.71 8.99
N GLU A 3 -27.88 27.04 7.84
CA GLU A 3 -27.48 26.56 6.52
C GLU A 3 -26.01 26.90 6.19
N LYS A 4 -25.56 28.08 6.65
CA LYS A 4 -24.18 28.57 6.46
C LYS A 4 -23.16 27.76 7.27
N SER A 5 -23.51 27.33 8.47
CA SER A 5 -22.68 26.49 9.32
C SER A 5 -22.57 25.07 8.75
N LEU A 6 -23.67 24.54 8.21
CA LEU A 6 -23.64 23.24 7.54
C LEU A 6 -22.74 23.27 6.28
N GLU A 7 -22.83 24.32 5.47
CA GLU A 7 -21.99 24.51 4.30
C GLU A 7 -20.50 24.55 4.68
N LYS A 8 -20.13 25.32 5.70
CA LYS A 8 -18.75 25.39 6.21
C LYS A 8 -18.23 24.03 6.69
N ILE A 9 -19.07 23.25 7.37
CA ILE A 9 -18.70 21.90 7.83
C ILE A 9 -18.42 20.99 6.62
N ASN A 10 -19.27 21.03 5.59
CA ASN A 10 -19.07 20.24 4.38
C ASN A 10 -17.81 20.66 3.60
N GLN A 11 -17.53 21.96 3.52
CA GLN A 11 -16.28 22.46 2.95
C GLN A 11 -15.06 21.94 3.73
N ALA A 12 -15.10 21.97 5.06
CA ALA A 12 -14.02 21.43 5.89
C ALA A 12 -13.82 19.92 5.66
N LYS A 13 -14.91 19.14 5.56
CA LYS A 13 -14.81 17.70 5.22
C LYS A 13 -14.14 17.48 3.87
N ASN A 14 -14.51 18.26 2.85
CA ASN A 14 -13.90 18.16 1.53
C ASN A 14 -12.40 18.48 1.57
N GLN A 15 -11.99 19.50 2.32
CA GLN A 15 -10.57 19.80 2.51
C GLN A 15 -9.79 18.63 3.14
N PHE A 16 -10.39 17.91 4.09
CA PHE A 16 -9.78 16.70 4.62
C PHE A 16 -9.68 15.59 3.57
N ILE A 17 -10.72 15.37 2.75
CA ILE A 17 -10.71 14.38 1.66
C ILE A 17 -9.59 14.71 0.67
N ASP A 18 -9.46 15.99 0.29
CA ASP A 18 -8.42 16.45 -0.62
C ASP A 18 -7.02 16.20 -0.02
N LYS A 19 -6.83 16.49 1.27
CA LYS A 19 -5.54 16.23 1.94
C LYS A 19 -5.21 14.74 2.08
N ILE A 20 -6.21 13.90 2.36
CA ILE A 20 -6.01 12.45 2.35
C ILE A 20 -5.58 12.01 0.94
N THR A 21 -6.25 12.52 -0.08
CA THR A 21 -5.95 12.21 -1.49
C THR A 21 -4.53 12.62 -1.88
N ASP A 22 -4.11 13.84 -1.53
CA ASP A 22 -2.75 14.34 -1.74
C ASP A 22 -1.71 13.43 -1.07
N ASN A 23 -1.94 13.07 0.20
CA ASN A 23 -1.02 12.24 0.97
C ASN A 23 -0.90 10.83 0.41
N MET A 24 -1.98 10.27 -0.16
CA MET A 24 -1.95 8.93 -0.76
C MET A 24 -0.96 8.84 -1.92
N HIS A 25 -0.72 9.94 -2.65
CA HIS A 25 0.26 9.98 -3.73
C HIS A 25 1.68 9.67 -3.23
N THR A 26 2.03 10.05 -2.00
CA THR A 26 3.34 9.75 -1.39
C THR A 26 3.59 8.24 -1.25
N TYR A 27 2.53 7.44 -1.17
CA TYR A 27 2.61 5.98 -1.10
C TYR A 27 2.46 5.31 -2.48
N GLY A 28 2.53 6.07 -3.58
CA GLY A 28 2.32 5.55 -4.93
C GLY A 28 0.90 5.06 -5.20
N VAL A 29 -0.07 5.44 -4.35
CA VAL A 29 -1.48 5.08 -4.48
C VAL A 29 -2.19 6.09 -5.39
N SER A 30 -3.12 5.61 -6.21
CA SER A 30 -3.84 6.49 -7.14
C SER A 30 -4.71 7.53 -6.41
N THR A 31 -4.86 8.71 -7.01
CA THR A 31 -5.73 9.77 -6.47
C THR A 31 -7.17 9.32 -6.31
N THR A 32 -7.64 8.39 -7.15
CA THR A 32 -8.99 7.82 -7.02
C THR A 32 -9.13 7.00 -5.74
N VAL A 33 -8.16 6.15 -5.43
CA VAL A 33 -8.14 5.37 -4.19
C VAL A 33 -8.10 6.30 -2.98
N GLY A 34 -7.23 7.31 -2.98
CA GLY A 34 -7.16 8.26 -1.88
C GLY A 34 -8.45 9.05 -1.67
N ARG A 35 -9.14 9.42 -2.75
CA ARG A 35 -10.45 10.08 -2.65
C ARG A 35 -11.51 9.16 -2.06
N VAL A 36 -11.59 7.91 -2.50
CA VAL A 36 -12.55 6.93 -1.96
C VAL A 36 -12.26 6.64 -0.49
N LEU A 37 -10.99 6.46 -0.12
CA LEU A 37 -10.55 6.33 1.28
C LEU A 37 -11.04 7.52 2.12
N GLY A 38 -10.79 8.75 1.64
CA GLY A 38 -11.21 9.97 2.32
C GLY A 38 -12.73 10.07 2.47
N ILE A 39 -13.50 9.70 1.45
CA ILE A 39 -14.97 9.69 1.48
C ILE A 39 -15.50 8.74 2.56
N ILE A 40 -15.04 7.48 2.58
CA ILE A 40 -15.50 6.50 3.57
C ILE A 40 -15.09 6.96 4.98
N TYR A 41 -13.85 7.43 5.13
CA TYR A 41 -13.31 7.93 6.40
C TYR A 41 -14.16 9.10 6.95
N MET A 42 -14.48 10.09 6.13
CA MET A 42 -15.24 11.28 6.55
C MET A 42 -16.73 10.99 6.78
N ASN A 43 -17.30 10.00 6.10
CA ASN A 43 -18.66 9.54 6.33
C ASN A 43 -18.79 8.73 7.62
N ARG A 44 -17.70 8.16 8.14
CA ARG A 44 -17.65 7.37 9.39
C ARG A 44 -18.65 6.21 9.43
N LYS A 45 -18.98 5.67 8.26
CA LYS A 45 -19.84 4.49 8.09
C LYS A 45 -19.32 3.63 6.93
N PRO A 46 -19.54 2.31 6.97
CA PRO A 46 -19.34 1.48 5.79
C PRO A 46 -20.21 1.97 4.63
N MET A 47 -19.72 1.83 3.41
CA MET A 47 -20.42 2.29 2.21
C MET A 47 -20.48 1.20 1.15
N THR A 48 -21.59 1.16 0.41
CA THR A 48 -21.79 0.27 -0.73
C THR A 48 -21.10 0.84 -1.98
N LEU A 49 -20.86 0.00 -3.00
CA LEU A 49 -20.39 0.48 -4.31
C LEU A 49 -21.34 1.49 -4.95
N ASP A 50 -22.64 1.40 -4.64
CA ASP A 50 -23.66 2.32 -5.15
C ASP A 50 -23.50 3.70 -4.53
N GLU A 51 -23.36 3.79 -3.21
CA GLU A 51 -23.12 5.06 -2.51
C GLU A 51 -21.78 5.68 -2.93
N LEU A 52 -20.72 4.87 -3.06
CA LEU A 52 -19.42 5.36 -3.54
C LEU A 52 -19.50 5.89 -4.97
N SER A 53 -20.26 5.23 -5.84
CA SER A 53 -20.48 5.66 -7.22
C SER A 53 -21.21 7.01 -7.28
N GLU A 54 -22.21 7.20 -6.42
CA GLU A 54 -22.96 8.46 -6.30
C GLU A 54 -22.07 9.60 -5.75
N GLU A 55 -21.34 9.35 -4.67
CA GLU A 55 -20.47 10.35 -4.02
C GLU A 55 -19.27 10.76 -4.88
N THR A 56 -18.72 9.83 -5.68
CA THR A 56 -17.57 10.12 -6.55
C THR A 56 -17.95 10.58 -7.95
N GLY A 57 -19.20 10.36 -8.38
CA GLY A 57 -19.64 10.53 -9.77
C GLY A 57 -19.02 9.53 -10.76
N MET A 58 -18.36 8.47 -10.27
CA MET A 58 -17.74 7.43 -11.11
C MET A 58 -18.65 6.22 -11.28
N SER A 59 -18.40 5.39 -12.30
CA SER A 59 -19.20 4.17 -12.52
C SER A 59 -19.00 3.12 -11.44
N LYS A 60 -20.00 2.25 -11.22
CA LYS A 60 -19.91 1.10 -10.30
C LYS A 60 -18.76 0.16 -10.64
N THR A 61 -18.48 -0.05 -11.93
CA THR A 61 -17.32 -0.83 -12.38
C THR A 61 -16.01 -0.21 -11.91
N ARG A 62 -15.87 1.12 -12.03
CA ARG A 62 -14.69 1.82 -11.53
C ARG A 62 -14.58 1.73 -10.01
N MET A 63 -15.69 1.87 -9.28
CA MET A 63 -15.69 1.70 -7.82
C MET A 63 -15.30 0.30 -7.39
N SER A 64 -15.77 -0.73 -8.09
CA SER A 64 -15.37 -2.13 -7.83
C SER A 64 -13.86 -2.34 -7.98
N GLN A 65 -13.24 -1.74 -9.01
CA GLN A 65 -11.79 -1.79 -9.20
C GLN A 65 -11.04 -1.07 -8.08
N VAL A 66 -11.49 0.15 -7.73
CA VAL A 66 -10.85 0.98 -6.69
C VAL A 66 -10.94 0.31 -5.32
N VAL A 67 -12.10 -0.23 -4.97
CA VAL A 67 -12.28 -0.96 -3.72
C VAL A 67 -11.44 -2.22 -3.68
N ARG A 68 -11.30 -2.95 -4.80
CA ARG A 68 -10.38 -4.10 -4.85
C ARG A 68 -8.93 -3.68 -4.59
N GLU A 69 -8.49 -2.58 -5.20
CA GLU A 69 -7.17 -2.01 -4.94
C GLU A 69 -6.99 -1.62 -3.46
N MET A 70 -8.03 -1.06 -2.83
CA MET A 70 -8.02 -0.76 -1.39
C MET A 70 -7.93 -2.02 -0.51
N LEU A 71 -8.60 -3.12 -0.88
CA LEU A 71 -8.46 -4.42 -0.21
C LEU A 71 -7.03 -4.97 -0.38
N ASP A 72 -6.45 -4.86 -1.58
CA ASP A 72 -5.09 -5.31 -1.87
C ASP A 72 -4.00 -4.49 -1.13
N PHE A 73 -4.33 -3.27 -0.73
CA PHE A 73 -3.50 -2.41 0.13
C PHE A 73 -3.80 -2.56 1.62
N ASN A 74 -4.77 -3.40 2.00
CA ASN A 74 -5.20 -3.59 3.38
C ASN A 74 -5.61 -2.27 4.08
N ILE A 75 -6.21 -1.35 3.30
CA ILE A 75 -6.76 -0.07 3.79
C ILE A 75 -8.29 -0.04 3.74
N ALA A 76 -8.90 -1.10 3.23
CA ALA A 76 -10.32 -1.35 3.31
C ALA A 76 -10.59 -2.79 3.71
N GLU A 77 -11.78 -3.01 4.24
CA GLU A 77 -12.32 -4.33 4.55
C GLU A 77 -13.76 -4.42 4.08
N LYS A 78 -14.19 -5.64 3.75
CA LYS A 78 -15.59 -5.92 3.47
C LYS A 78 -16.29 -6.26 4.78
N VAL A 79 -17.35 -5.54 5.11
CA VAL A 79 -18.13 -5.72 6.33
C VAL A 79 -19.56 -6.14 6.03
N PHE A 80 -20.21 -6.80 6.98
CA PHE A 80 -21.58 -7.24 6.88
C PHE A 80 -22.46 -6.48 7.88
N GLU A 81 -23.58 -5.95 7.41
CA GLU A 81 -24.58 -5.30 8.24
C GLU A 81 -25.91 -6.03 8.11
N LYS A 82 -26.54 -6.34 9.25
CA LYS A 82 -27.80 -7.08 9.29
C LYS A 82 -28.89 -6.32 8.53
N GLY A 83 -29.45 -6.96 7.50
CA GLY A 83 -30.51 -6.37 6.67
C GLY A 83 -30.00 -5.70 5.39
N VAL A 84 -28.69 -5.50 5.25
CA VAL A 84 -28.07 -5.01 4.01
C VAL A 84 -27.63 -6.20 3.16
N ARG A 85 -28.25 -6.36 1.98
CA ARG A 85 -27.90 -7.44 1.04
C ARG A 85 -26.68 -7.13 0.15
N LYS A 86 -26.27 -5.87 0.12
CA LYS A 86 -25.14 -5.40 -0.70
C LYS A 86 -23.85 -5.50 0.09
N ASP A 87 -22.74 -5.63 -0.62
CA ASP A 87 -21.41 -5.55 -0.03
C ASP A 87 -21.16 -4.13 0.50
N LEU A 88 -20.73 -4.05 1.76
CA LEU A 88 -20.31 -2.82 2.41
C LEU A 88 -18.80 -2.83 2.58
N TYR A 89 -18.19 -1.67 2.41
CA TYR A 89 -16.76 -1.48 2.56
C TYR A 89 -16.50 -0.43 3.63
N ASN A 90 -15.64 -0.79 4.57
CA ASN A 90 -15.19 0.10 5.63
C ASN A 90 -13.68 0.33 5.48
N VAL A 91 -13.17 1.39 6.10
CA VAL A 91 -11.74 1.73 6.09
C VAL A 91 -11.24 1.90 7.51
N GLU A 92 -9.94 1.68 7.68
CA GLU A 92 -9.26 1.91 8.97
C GLU A 92 -9.35 3.39 9.37
N ARG A 93 -9.64 3.63 10.65
CA ARG A 93 -9.79 4.97 11.24
C ARG A 93 -8.52 5.43 11.94
N ASP A 94 -7.65 4.51 12.35
CA ASP A 94 -6.34 4.84 12.87
C ASP A 94 -5.39 5.17 11.70
N TYR A 95 -5.09 6.45 11.51
CA TYR A 95 -4.13 6.90 10.50
C TYR A 95 -2.75 6.26 10.64
N TYR A 96 -2.33 5.89 11.86
CA TYR A 96 -1.07 5.18 12.06
C TYR A 96 -1.14 3.77 11.47
N GLN A 97 -2.29 3.10 11.61
CA GLN A 97 -2.50 1.77 11.04
C GLN A 97 -2.62 1.85 9.52
N THR A 98 -3.32 2.87 8.98
CA THR A 98 -3.36 3.12 7.52
C THR A 98 -1.96 3.34 6.95
N PHE A 99 -1.11 4.11 7.64
CA PHE A 99 0.30 4.28 7.26
C PHE A 99 1.05 2.94 7.22
N ILE A 100 0.95 2.15 8.30
CA ILE A 100 1.59 0.84 8.39
C ILE A 100 1.15 -0.04 7.22
N SER A 101 -0.16 -0.22 7.02
CA SER A 101 -0.71 -1.06 5.94
C SER A 101 -0.19 -0.64 4.55
N LEU A 102 -0.17 0.66 4.26
CA LEU A 102 0.33 1.17 2.97
C LEU A 102 1.82 0.96 2.81
N PHE A 103 2.61 1.28 3.83
CA PHE A 103 4.05 1.13 3.81
C PHE A 103 4.44 -0.33 3.62
N THR A 104 3.88 -1.23 4.43
CA THR A 104 4.24 -2.65 4.44
C THR A 104 3.74 -3.36 3.19
N SER A 105 2.50 -3.10 2.74
CA SER A 105 1.99 -3.67 1.49
C SER A 105 2.84 -3.30 0.28
N ASN A 106 3.30 -2.04 0.20
CA ASN A 106 4.12 -1.59 -0.92
C ASN A 106 5.51 -2.24 -0.91
N TRP A 107 6.18 -2.22 0.24
CA TRP A 107 7.51 -2.81 0.36
C TRP A 107 7.50 -4.33 0.22
N SER A 108 6.50 -5.02 0.76
CA SER A 108 6.32 -6.47 0.56
C SER A 108 6.22 -6.84 -0.92
N LYS A 109 5.50 -6.05 -1.73
CA LYS A 109 5.44 -6.25 -3.19
C LYS A 109 6.80 -6.05 -3.86
N VAL A 110 7.56 -5.02 -3.45
CA VAL A 110 8.91 -4.74 -3.97
C VAL A 110 9.89 -5.84 -3.59
N ILE A 111 9.92 -6.24 -2.31
CA ILE A 111 10.78 -7.29 -1.79
C ILE A 111 10.53 -8.61 -2.53
N ASN A 112 9.27 -9.02 -2.68
CA ASN A 112 8.93 -10.27 -3.38
C ASN A 112 9.36 -10.26 -4.86
N LYS A 113 9.16 -9.15 -5.59
CA LYS A 113 9.61 -9.02 -6.98
C LYS A 113 11.13 -9.11 -7.11
N ASN A 114 11.85 -8.43 -6.21
CA ASN A 114 13.31 -8.44 -6.24
C ASN A 114 13.90 -9.80 -5.84
N LYS A 115 13.34 -10.46 -4.81
CA LYS A 115 13.70 -11.85 -4.45
C LYS A 115 13.53 -12.81 -5.65
N MET A 116 12.53 -12.61 -6.50
CA MET A 116 12.35 -13.42 -7.72
C MET A 116 13.37 -13.09 -8.81
N PHE A 117 13.64 -11.80 -9.04
CA PHE A 117 14.65 -11.34 -9.99
C PHE A 117 16.04 -11.88 -9.63
N GLU A 118 16.43 -11.73 -8.37
CA GLU A 118 17.71 -12.16 -7.83
C GLU A 118 17.91 -13.66 -7.96
N LYS A 119 16.90 -14.47 -7.59
CA LYS A 119 16.93 -15.93 -7.78
C LYS A 119 17.13 -16.35 -9.23
N ARG A 120 16.58 -15.59 -10.18
CA ARG A 120 16.76 -15.86 -11.61
C ARG A 120 18.16 -15.48 -12.05
N LEU A 121 18.61 -14.27 -11.73
CA LEU A 121 19.94 -13.78 -12.09
C LEU A 121 21.03 -14.67 -11.52
N TYR A 122 20.92 -15.08 -10.25
CA TYR A 122 21.87 -15.99 -9.62
C TYR A 122 22.00 -17.32 -10.38
N ARG A 123 20.86 -17.89 -10.85
CA ARG A 123 20.89 -19.13 -11.64
C ARG A 123 21.55 -18.92 -12.99
N GLU A 124 21.27 -17.80 -13.67
CA GLU A 124 21.87 -17.46 -14.96
C GLU A 124 23.39 -17.29 -14.84
N LEU A 125 23.85 -16.53 -13.83
CA LEU A 125 25.28 -16.35 -13.57
C LEU A 125 25.95 -17.67 -13.18
N LYS A 126 25.26 -18.53 -12.41
CA LYS A 126 25.79 -19.82 -11.98
C LYS A 126 25.92 -20.81 -13.14
N ASP A 127 24.95 -20.80 -14.05
CA ASP A 127 24.97 -21.60 -15.27
C ASP A 127 26.16 -21.24 -16.16
N ILE A 128 26.41 -19.94 -16.37
CA ILE A 128 27.58 -19.44 -17.10
C ILE A 128 28.88 -19.90 -16.44
N GLN A 129 28.99 -19.75 -15.11
CA GLN A 129 30.19 -20.15 -14.37
C GLN A 129 30.46 -21.66 -14.43
N ASP A 130 29.43 -22.49 -14.41
CA ASP A 130 29.56 -23.95 -14.32
C ASP A 130 29.70 -24.62 -15.69
N ASN A 131 29.16 -24.03 -16.76
CA ASN A 131 29.08 -24.67 -18.08
C ASN A 131 29.97 -24.01 -19.16
N ASP A 132 30.35 -22.75 -19.00
CA ASP A 132 31.15 -22.04 -20.00
C ASP A 132 32.64 -22.02 -19.64
N SER A 133 33.50 -22.04 -20.67
CA SER A 133 34.93 -21.77 -20.50
C SER A 133 35.15 -20.26 -20.57
N LEU A 134 35.28 -19.62 -19.42
CA LEU A 134 35.46 -18.17 -19.32
C LEU A 134 36.94 -17.78 -19.39
N ASP A 135 37.24 -16.67 -20.05
CA ASP A 135 38.53 -16.00 -19.87
C ASP A 135 38.57 -15.26 -18.52
N PRO A 136 39.77 -14.90 -18.01
CA PRO A 136 39.89 -14.27 -16.69
C PRO A 136 39.11 -12.96 -16.53
N GLU A 137 38.96 -12.18 -17.61
CA GLU A 137 38.23 -10.91 -17.58
C GLU A 137 36.73 -11.15 -17.41
N THR A 138 36.18 -12.11 -18.17
CA THR A 138 34.77 -12.49 -18.10
C THR A 138 34.44 -13.17 -16.76
N GLU A 139 35.36 -14.00 -16.23
CA GLU A 139 35.20 -14.60 -14.91
C GLU A 139 35.13 -13.54 -13.79
N GLU A 140 35.98 -12.50 -13.87
CA GLU A 140 35.94 -11.36 -12.94
C GLU A 140 34.60 -10.62 -13.02
N MET A 141 34.08 -10.34 -14.22
CA MET A 141 32.77 -9.71 -14.41
C MET A 141 31.62 -10.51 -13.79
N VAL A 142 31.62 -11.85 -13.95
CA VAL A 142 30.61 -12.72 -13.34
C VAL A 142 30.70 -12.69 -11.81
N ASN A 143 31.92 -12.72 -11.26
CA ASN A 143 32.14 -12.63 -9.82
C ASN A 143 31.68 -11.27 -9.24
N ASP A 144 31.92 -10.17 -9.95
CA ASP A 144 31.41 -8.86 -9.56
C ASP A 144 29.88 -8.82 -9.54
N LEU A 145 29.22 -9.38 -10.55
CA LEU A 145 27.76 -9.48 -10.58
C LEU A 145 27.20 -10.34 -9.45
N PHE A 146 27.89 -11.42 -9.06
CA PHE A 146 27.52 -12.20 -7.88
C PHE A 146 27.64 -11.38 -6.59
N LYS A 147 28.69 -10.56 -6.47
CA LYS A 147 28.87 -9.68 -5.31
C LYS A 147 27.76 -8.63 -5.24
N GLU A 148 27.45 -7.96 -6.33
CA GLU A 148 26.33 -7.00 -6.42
C GLU A 148 24.99 -7.65 -6.05
N THR A 149 24.74 -8.86 -6.57
CA THR A 149 23.52 -9.64 -6.26
C THR A 149 23.42 -9.92 -4.76
N LYS A 150 24.54 -10.26 -4.11
CA LYS A 150 24.58 -10.50 -2.66
C LYS A 150 24.31 -9.23 -1.85
N GLU A 151 24.89 -8.10 -2.24
CA GLU A 151 24.63 -6.81 -1.56
C GLU A 151 23.15 -6.41 -1.66
N TRP A 152 22.53 -6.64 -2.81
CA TRP A 152 21.09 -6.43 -2.99
C TRP A 152 20.25 -7.36 -2.13
N LEU A 153 20.62 -8.64 -2.03
CA LEU A 153 19.93 -9.60 -1.16
C LEU A 153 19.93 -9.14 0.30
N GLU A 154 21.11 -8.74 0.80
CA GLU A 154 21.27 -8.26 2.18
C GLU A 154 20.40 -7.03 2.44
N TYR A 155 20.32 -6.10 1.48
CA TYR A 155 19.44 -4.94 1.55
C TYR A 155 17.95 -5.33 1.60
N TYR A 156 17.48 -6.22 0.72
CA TYR A 156 16.08 -6.64 0.72
C TYR A 156 15.70 -7.47 1.94
N GLN A 157 16.64 -8.25 2.51
CA GLN A 157 16.43 -8.91 3.80
C GLN A 157 16.33 -7.91 4.95
N TRP A 158 17.10 -6.81 4.91
CA TRP A 158 16.94 -5.73 5.88
C TRP A 158 15.58 -5.05 5.75
N LEU A 159 15.11 -4.79 4.53
CA LEU A 159 13.76 -4.25 4.30
C LEU A 159 12.65 -5.18 4.78
N ASP A 160 12.82 -6.51 4.64
CA ASP A 160 11.88 -7.52 5.16
C ASP A 160 11.70 -7.37 6.67
N ARG A 161 12.81 -7.26 7.42
CA ARG A 161 12.78 -7.03 8.87
C ARG A 161 12.18 -5.67 9.23
N LEU A 162 12.43 -4.65 8.42
CA LEU A 162 11.81 -3.34 8.62
C LEU A 162 10.30 -3.43 8.45
N VAL A 163 9.81 -4.14 7.44
CA VAL A 163 8.38 -4.39 7.24
C VAL A 163 7.79 -5.11 8.46
N GLU A 164 8.43 -6.19 8.93
CA GLU A 164 7.99 -6.93 10.12
C GLU A 164 7.93 -6.03 11.38
N PHE A 165 8.89 -5.14 11.56
CA PHE A 165 8.93 -4.16 12.66
C PHE A 165 7.76 -3.17 12.65
N PHE A 166 7.29 -2.77 11.45
CA PHE A 166 6.08 -1.97 11.31
C PHE A 166 4.81 -2.80 11.54
N GLU A 167 4.73 -4.01 10.99
CA GLU A 167 3.55 -4.89 11.12
C GLU A 167 3.33 -5.40 12.55
N SER A 168 4.40 -5.64 13.30
CA SER A 168 4.32 -6.05 14.70
C SER A 168 3.81 -4.95 15.63
N GLY A 169 3.90 -3.69 15.20
CA GLY A 169 3.61 -2.52 16.02
C GLY A 169 4.76 -2.09 16.94
N GLU A 170 5.90 -2.81 16.94
CA GLU A 170 7.09 -2.49 17.73
C GLU A 170 7.64 -1.08 17.43
N ILE A 171 7.42 -0.57 16.22
CA ILE A 171 7.68 0.83 15.86
C ILE A 171 7.14 1.83 16.90
N PHE A 172 6.00 1.56 17.53
CA PHE A 172 5.40 2.48 18.50
C PHE A 172 6.10 2.49 19.87
N ASP A 173 6.98 1.53 20.15
CA ASP A 173 7.85 1.58 21.33
C ASP A 173 9.03 2.53 21.11
N HIS A 174 9.45 2.71 19.85
CA HIS A 174 10.56 3.58 19.45
C HIS A 174 10.11 4.96 18.97
N VAL A 175 8.93 5.04 18.36
CA VAL A 175 8.28 6.24 17.83
C VAL A 175 6.84 6.29 18.35
N PRO A 176 6.65 6.72 19.62
CA PRO A 176 5.37 6.60 20.29
C PRO A 176 4.29 7.48 19.68
N LYS A 177 3.05 6.95 19.67
CA LYS A 177 1.85 7.74 19.38
C LYS A 177 1.71 8.82 20.45
N ALA A 178 1.12 9.96 20.07
CA ALA A 178 0.74 10.95 21.07
C ALA A 178 -0.22 10.31 22.10
N PRO A 179 -0.09 10.62 23.40
CA PRO A 179 -1.04 10.14 24.38
C PRO A 179 -2.45 10.61 24.01
N LYS A 180 -3.40 9.68 24.03
CA LYS A 180 -4.83 9.94 23.78
C LYS A 180 -5.50 10.59 24.99
#